data_AF-A0A934VWL3-F1
#
_entry.id   AF-A0A934VWL3-F1
#
_cell.length_a   1.000
_cell.length_b   1.000
_cell.length_c   1.000
_cell.angle_alpha   90.00
_cell.angle_beta   90.00
_cell.angle_gamma   90.00
#
_symmetry.space_group_name_H-M   'P 1'
#
loop_
_entity.id
_entity.type
_entity.pdbx_description
1 polymer ?
#
loop_
_entity_poly.entity_id
_entity_poly.type
_entity_poly.pdbx_seq_one_letter_code
_entity_poly.pdbx_strand_id
1 'polypeptide(L)'
;MITELSSKIPKNFRCLGSLLFLVAGSAVDQAQAIEIQIDYRFDTANFFDTAEKKAAMESVAKFWGSMLQDHLLQIDASEFSQSSWAAVPLDPESGESTSISNLVVPEDTIIVFVGSRSLAGSTLGIGGPGGFSASGTSMWISRLRSRGNPGADYPASANDQKTDFAPWGGTIAFNRDRDFNFTSTADSSRPNFITIALHELGHVLGIGTAASWDNLISGTDFNGVASARSCGVTPSVTDNGGHFGETLLTSPFFGSFQTEHGVVGPILMRAATTIGYSPLCVATDLDVSALVDIGWEVAPPARFSNAITNPTSAQFSWPSSSFMSYQIEHSEDLITFSPLSPVIAGNKQIESWTDASPNDEKAFYRLVATALDVQTTTSTSNRQSQVKDSLQTASESPRTVTN
;
A
#
# COMPACT_ATOMS: atom_id res chain seq x y z
N MET A 1 78.23 32.29 10.96
CA MET A 1 77.85 33.72 11.02
C MET A 1 76.37 33.79 10.74
N ILE A 2 75.61 34.66 11.44
CA ILE A 2 74.14 34.84 11.29
C ILE A 2 73.39 33.59 11.82
N THR A 3 72.64 33.53 12.94
CA THR A 3 72.19 34.51 13.98
C THR A 3 71.23 35.60 13.49
N GLU A 4 69.94 35.70 13.89
CA GLU A 4 69.14 35.06 14.99
C GLU A 4 67.61 34.99 14.65
N LEU A 5 66.59 34.61 15.46
CA LEU A 5 66.45 34.07 16.84
C LEU A 5 65.07 33.34 17.05
N SER A 6 64.96 32.49 18.08
CA SER A 6 63.80 32.28 19.00
C SER A 6 62.42 31.69 18.58
N SER A 7 62.05 30.61 19.30
CA SER A 7 60.71 30.31 19.90
C SER A 7 59.50 29.92 19.03
N LYS A 8 58.55 29.06 19.47
CA LYS A 8 58.38 28.30 20.74
C LYS A 8 57.53 27.03 20.51
N ILE A 9 57.98 25.90 21.05
CA ILE A 9 57.27 24.61 21.24
C ILE A 9 57.67 24.20 22.69
N PRO A 10 56.81 23.67 23.61
CA PRO A 10 55.74 22.68 23.36
C PRO A 10 54.43 22.81 24.17
N LYS A 11 53.44 22.00 23.75
CA LYS A 11 52.81 20.90 24.52
C LYS A 11 52.07 20.02 23.50
N ASN A 12 52.42 18.75 23.32
CA ASN A 12 52.11 17.59 24.18
C ASN A 12 50.59 17.32 24.27
N PHE A 13 50.07 16.11 24.01
CA PHE A 13 50.72 14.83 23.65
C PHE A 13 49.69 13.91 22.93
N ARG A 14 50.17 12.79 22.37
CA ARG A 14 49.45 11.58 21.90
C ARG A 14 48.00 11.37 22.40
N CYS A 15 47.10 10.86 21.53
CA CYS A 15 46.80 9.41 21.52
C CYS A 15 46.05 8.95 20.24
N LEU A 16 45.95 7.62 20.08
CA LEU A 16 44.99 6.96 19.18
C LEU A 16 43.57 7.13 19.73
N GLY A 17 42.57 7.19 18.84
CA GLY A 17 41.18 7.42 19.21
C GLY A 17 40.20 7.07 18.09
N SER A 18 40.25 5.85 17.57
CA SER A 18 39.21 5.33 16.66
C SER A 18 37.90 5.14 17.44
N LEU A 19 37.10 6.19 17.57
CA LEU A 19 35.76 6.10 18.12
C LEU A 19 34.84 5.38 17.12
N LEU A 20 34.80 4.06 17.24
CA LEU A 20 33.69 3.27 16.73
C LEU A 20 32.45 3.64 17.55
N PHE A 21 31.70 4.64 17.08
CA PHE A 21 30.39 4.95 17.64
C PHE A 21 29.45 3.80 17.34
N LEU A 22 29.33 2.88 18.29
CA LEU A 22 28.22 1.96 18.37
C LEU A 22 26.97 2.78 18.71
N VAL A 23 26.35 3.38 17.69
CA VAL A 23 25.03 4.00 17.83
C VAL A 23 24.09 2.88 18.26
N ALA A 24 23.63 2.95 19.52
CA ALA A 24 22.54 2.10 19.97
C ALA A 24 21.35 2.43 19.08
N GLY A 25 20.92 1.46 18.28
CA GLY A 25 19.78 1.65 17.39
C GLY A 25 18.54 1.94 18.23
N SER A 26 18.07 3.18 18.19
CA SER A 26 16.65 3.47 18.37
C SER A 26 15.89 2.48 17.49
N ALA A 27 14.86 1.84 18.03
CA ALA A 27 13.95 1.07 17.19
C ALA A 27 13.33 2.05 16.19
N VAL A 28 13.80 1.99 14.94
CA VAL A 28 13.02 2.50 13.83
C VAL A 28 11.82 1.57 13.77
N ASP A 29 10.63 2.08 14.12
CA ASP A 29 9.39 1.43 13.72
C ASP A 29 9.42 1.36 12.20
N GLN A 30 9.80 0.20 11.67
CA GLN A 30 9.58 -0.08 10.27
C GLN A 30 8.07 -0.10 10.10
N ALA A 31 7.58 0.76 9.20
CA ALA A 31 6.17 0.78 8.83
C ALA A 31 5.71 -0.67 8.60
N GLN A 32 4.80 -1.15 9.45
CA GLN A 32 4.33 -2.53 9.39
C GLN A 32 3.44 -2.69 8.17
N ALA A 33 4.08 -2.95 7.04
CA ALA A 33 3.44 -3.34 5.80
C ALA A 33 2.76 -4.69 5.97
N ILE A 34 1.53 -4.80 5.47
CA ILE A 34 0.78 -6.05 5.50
C ILE A 34 1.47 -7.12 4.63
N GLU A 35 1.77 -8.29 5.19
CA GLU A 35 2.25 -9.43 4.41
C GLU A 35 1.10 -10.09 3.66
N ILE A 36 0.98 -9.81 2.37
CA ILE A 36 0.09 -10.56 1.48
C ILE A 36 0.79 -11.87 1.10
N GLN A 37 0.58 -12.90 1.93
CA GLN A 37 1.19 -14.22 1.76
C GLN A 37 0.49 -14.98 0.62
N ILE A 38 1.19 -15.21 -0.49
CA ILE A 38 0.69 -16.03 -1.60
C ILE A 38 0.89 -17.52 -1.29
N ASP A 39 -0.21 -18.28 -1.34
CA ASP A 39 -0.21 -19.71 -1.07
C ASP A 39 -0.64 -20.52 -2.31
N TYR A 40 0.26 -21.39 -2.77
CA TYR A 40 0.11 -22.18 -3.99
C TYR A 40 -0.50 -23.57 -3.75
N ARG A 41 -1.00 -23.92 -2.55
CA ARG A 41 -1.43 -25.30 -2.23
C ARG A 41 -2.61 -25.82 -3.07
N PHE A 42 -3.38 -24.91 -3.67
CA PHE A 42 -4.50 -25.25 -4.55
C PHE A 42 -4.18 -25.09 -6.05
N ASP A 43 -2.94 -24.72 -6.43
CA ASP A 43 -2.48 -24.67 -7.82
C ASP A 43 -2.23 -26.08 -8.40
N THR A 44 -3.26 -26.93 -8.38
CA THR A 44 -3.10 -28.37 -8.70
C THR A 44 -2.89 -28.65 -10.19
N ALA A 45 -3.24 -27.71 -11.08
CA ALA A 45 -2.83 -27.75 -12.48
C ALA A 45 -1.38 -27.32 -12.71
N ASN A 46 -0.70 -26.76 -11.70
CA ASN A 46 0.64 -26.17 -11.78
C ASN A 46 0.68 -24.97 -12.75
N PHE A 47 -0.30 -24.07 -12.67
CA PHE A 47 -0.27 -22.83 -13.45
C PHE A 47 0.94 -21.97 -13.08
N PHE A 48 1.38 -21.99 -11.81
CA PHE A 48 2.58 -21.34 -11.30
C PHE A 48 3.79 -22.28 -11.24
N ASP A 49 3.97 -23.14 -12.24
CA ASP A 49 5.13 -24.05 -12.39
C ASP A 49 6.49 -23.34 -12.52
N THR A 50 6.55 -22.11 -13.05
CA THR A 50 7.81 -21.37 -13.25
C THR A 50 8.03 -20.25 -12.22
N ALA A 51 9.32 -19.98 -11.94
CA ALA A 51 9.74 -18.89 -11.07
C ALA A 51 9.32 -17.49 -11.58
N GLU A 52 9.19 -17.30 -12.90
CA GLU A 52 8.71 -16.04 -13.50
C GLU A 52 7.27 -15.74 -13.08
N LYS A 53 6.38 -16.73 -13.20
CA LYS A 53 4.96 -16.58 -12.84
C LYS A 53 4.78 -16.33 -11.34
N LYS A 54 5.59 -16.99 -10.51
CA LYS A 54 5.60 -16.76 -9.05
C LYS A 54 6.07 -15.35 -8.73
N ALA A 55 7.23 -14.94 -9.23
CA ALA A 55 7.75 -13.59 -9.03
C ALA A 55 6.78 -12.48 -9.51
N ALA A 56 6.02 -12.72 -10.59
CA ALA A 56 4.97 -11.81 -11.04
C ALA A 56 3.82 -11.68 -10.02
N MET A 57 3.35 -12.78 -9.44
CA MET A 57 2.29 -12.76 -8.40
C MET A 57 2.80 -12.20 -7.07
N GLU A 58 4.00 -12.61 -6.64
CA GLU A 58 4.66 -12.18 -5.40
C GLU A 58 5.01 -10.68 -5.43
N SER A 59 5.41 -10.13 -6.58
CA SER A 59 5.66 -8.69 -6.71
C SER A 59 4.38 -7.85 -6.70
N VAL A 60 3.26 -8.40 -7.19
CA VAL A 60 1.92 -7.81 -7.07
C VAL A 60 1.41 -7.86 -5.63
N ALA A 61 1.62 -8.98 -4.93
CA ALA A 61 1.35 -9.11 -3.50
C ALA A 61 2.12 -8.07 -2.68
N LYS A 62 3.42 -7.95 -2.97
CA LYS A 62 4.30 -6.96 -2.34
C LYS A 62 3.90 -5.52 -2.63
N PHE A 63 3.46 -5.20 -3.85
CA PHE A 63 3.02 -3.84 -4.19
C PHE A 63 1.90 -3.37 -3.26
N TRP A 64 0.80 -4.11 -3.21
CA TRP A 64 -0.35 -3.77 -2.37
C TRP A 64 -0.03 -3.87 -0.87
N GLY A 65 0.66 -4.92 -0.42
CA GLY A 65 1.04 -5.06 0.99
C GLY A 65 1.93 -3.91 1.49
N SER A 66 2.85 -3.42 0.65
CA SER A 66 3.82 -2.36 1.01
C SER A 66 3.25 -0.96 1.24
N MET A 67 1.96 -0.73 0.97
CA MET A 67 1.29 0.55 1.22
C MET A 67 0.24 0.51 2.34
N LEU A 68 -0.13 -0.67 2.84
CA LEU A 68 -1.09 -0.81 3.94
C LEU A 68 -0.37 -0.67 5.29
N GLN A 69 -1.00 0.00 6.27
CA GLN A 69 -0.45 0.30 7.60
C GLN A 69 -1.33 -0.16 8.77
N ASP A 70 -2.50 -0.73 8.46
CA ASP A 70 -3.38 -1.40 9.43
C ASP A 70 -2.60 -2.37 10.33
N HIS A 71 -3.08 -2.55 11.56
CA HIS A 71 -2.59 -3.62 12.43
C HIS A 71 -3.64 -4.72 12.57
N LEU A 72 -3.41 -5.84 11.89
CA LEU A 72 -4.38 -6.93 11.76
C LEU A 72 -4.03 -8.07 12.75
N LEU A 73 -4.69 -8.12 13.91
CA LEU A 73 -4.46 -9.14 14.92
C LEU A 73 -4.54 -10.58 14.35
N GLN A 74 -3.73 -11.47 14.94
CA GLN A 74 -3.64 -12.88 14.58
C GLN A 74 -5.00 -13.59 14.66
N ILE A 75 -5.27 -14.53 13.76
CA ILE A 75 -6.36 -15.47 13.88
C ILE A 75 -5.77 -16.83 14.22
N ASP A 76 -5.86 -17.22 15.48
CA ASP A 76 -5.53 -18.57 15.97
C ASP A 76 -6.60 -19.01 16.97
N ALA A 77 -7.27 -20.12 16.68
CA ALA A 77 -8.34 -20.64 17.53
C ALA A 77 -7.83 -21.19 18.87
N SER A 78 -6.53 -21.51 18.99
CA SER A 78 -5.93 -22.02 20.23
C SER A 78 -5.81 -20.95 21.34
N GLU A 79 -5.83 -19.67 20.97
CA GLU A 79 -5.92 -18.55 21.92
C GLU A 79 -7.30 -18.47 22.61
N PHE A 80 -8.35 -19.08 22.03
CA PHE A 80 -9.74 -18.88 22.44
C PHE A 80 -10.39 -20.18 22.93
N SER A 81 -10.64 -20.28 24.24
CA SER A 81 -11.29 -21.46 24.84
C SER A 81 -12.68 -21.72 24.25
N GLN A 82 -12.94 -22.97 23.82
CA GLN A 82 -14.20 -23.41 23.21
C GLN A 82 -14.57 -22.70 21.89
N SER A 83 -13.58 -22.17 21.18
CA SER A 83 -13.75 -21.65 19.83
C SER A 83 -13.40 -22.68 18.75
N SER A 84 -14.02 -22.53 17.58
CA SER A 84 -13.68 -23.25 16.36
C SER A 84 -13.89 -22.34 15.14
N TRP A 85 -13.11 -22.56 14.08
CA TRP A 85 -13.45 -21.97 12.78
C TRP A 85 -12.97 -22.81 11.60
N ALA A 86 -13.46 -22.47 10.42
CA ALA A 86 -12.81 -22.78 9.17
C ALA A 86 -12.83 -21.53 8.28
N ALA A 87 -11.69 -21.26 7.63
CA ALA A 87 -11.62 -20.36 6.49
C ALA A 87 -12.34 -21.03 5.31
N VAL A 88 -13.18 -20.28 4.59
CA VAL A 88 -14.00 -20.78 3.47
C VAL A 88 -13.66 -20.02 2.17
N PRO A 89 -12.49 -20.29 1.56
CA PRO A 89 -12.15 -19.78 0.23
C PRO A 89 -12.96 -20.47 -0.88
N LEU A 90 -13.06 -19.80 -2.05
CA LEU A 90 -13.44 -20.44 -3.32
C LEU A 90 -12.18 -21.04 -3.95
N ASP A 91 -12.08 -22.36 -3.95
CA ASP A 91 -10.93 -23.10 -4.47
C ASP A 91 -10.58 -22.63 -5.90
N PRO A 92 -9.33 -22.22 -6.18
CA PRO A 92 -9.00 -21.56 -7.45
C PRO A 92 -9.11 -22.49 -8.67
N GLU A 93 -8.92 -23.81 -8.52
CA GLU A 93 -8.95 -24.77 -9.63
C GLU A 93 -10.36 -25.30 -9.96
N SER A 94 -11.20 -25.48 -8.94
CA SER A 94 -12.58 -25.97 -9.11
C SER A 94 -13.63 -24.86 -9.16
N GLY A 95 -13.40 -23.75 -8.45
CA GLY A 95 -14.40 -22.69 -8.23
C GLY A 95 -15.41 -22.97 -7.12
N GLU A 96 -15.32 -24.12 -6.45
CA GLU A 96 -16.21 -24.53 -5.37
C GLU A 96 -15.75 -24.00 -4.00
N SER A 97 -16.67 -23.87 -3.04
CA SER A 97 -16.31 -23.53 -1.66
C SER A 97 -15.56 -24.68 -0.98
N THR A 98 -14.31 -24.45 -0.58
CA THR A 98 -13.51 -25.39 0.22
C THR A 98 -13.40 -24.91 1.67
N SER A 99 -12.97 -25.78 2.58
CA SER A 99 -13.00 -25.51 4.04
C SER A 99 -11.67 -25.87 4.70
N ILE A 100 -10.95 -24.85 5.19
CA ILE A 100 -9.67 -25.01 5.89
C ILE A 100 -9.92 -24.85 7.39
N SER A 101 -10.13 -25.99 8.07
CA SER A 101 -10.41 -26.04 9.50
C SER A 101 -9.23 -25.53 10.33
N ASN A 102 -9.50 -24.60 11.24
CA ASN A 102 -8.53 -23.95 12.13
C ASN A 102 -7.25 -23.50 11.41
N LEU A 103 -7.40 -22.80 10.28
CA LEU A 103 -6.31 -22.02 9.69
C LEU A 103 -5.74 -21.07 10.76
N VAL A 104 -4.42 -20.90 10.75
CA VAL A 104 -3.75 -19.84 11.52
C VAL A 104 -3.35 -18.77 10.54
N VAL A 105 -3.76 -17.53 10.81
CA VAL A 105 -3.35 -16.34 10.05
C VAL A 105 -2.55 -15.45 11.01
N PRO A 106 -1.24 -15.23 10.79
CA PRO A 106 -0.41 -14.41 11.68
C PRO A 106 -0.89 -12.95 11.77
N GLU A 107 -0.32 -12.20 12.72
CA GLU A 107 -0.48 -10.74 12.75
C GLU A 107 -0.05 -10.12 11.42
N ASP A 108 -0.73 -9.04 11.02
CA ASP A 108 -0.43 -8.21 9.86
C ASP A 108 -0.32 -8.99 8.52
N THR A 109 -0.92 -10.19 8.45
CA THR A 109 -0.82 -11.11 7.30
C THR A 109 -2.18 -11.35 6.65
N ILE A 110 -2.25 -11.36 5.31
CA ILE A 110 -3.42 -11.75 4.50
C ILE A 110 -3.04 -12.94 3.62
N ILE A 111 -3.67 -14.11 3.81
CA ILE A 111 -3.34 -15.32 3.05
C ILE A 111 -4.18 -15.38 1.76
N VAL A 112 -3.54 -15.38 0.60
CA VAL A 112 -4.20 -15.43 -0.71
C VAL A 112 -3.87 -16.74 -1.42
N PHE A 113 -4.85 -17.63 -1.55
CA PHE A 113 -4.65 -18.87 -2.32
C PHE A 113 -4.78 -18.60 -3.81
N VAL A 114 -3.77 -19.00 -4.59
CA VAL A 114 -3.74 -18.78 -6.03
C VAL A 114 -3.70 -20.09 -6.82
N GLY A 115 -4.24 -20.05 -8.03
CA GLY A 115 -4.28 -21.16 -8.98
C GLY A 115 -4.98 -20.73 -10.26
N SER A 116 -5.53 -21.67 -11.02
CA SER A 116 -6.11 -21.37 -12.33
C SER A 116 -7.38 -22.16 -12.62
N ARG A 117 -8.27 -21.68 -13.47
CA ARG A 117 -9.31 -22.54 -14.05
C ARG A 117 -9.73 -22.05 -15.42
N SER A 118 -10.49 -22.86 -16.13
CA SER A 118 -11.10 -22.45 -17.41
C SER A 118 -12.25 -21.49 -17.10
N LEU A 119 -12.07 -20.20 -17.41
CA LEU A 119 -13.07 -19.14 -17.11
C LEU A 119 -13.83 -18.74 -18.38
N ALA A 120 -15.15 -18.56 -18.23
CA ALA A 120 -16.07 -18.34 -19.34
C ALA A 120 -15.95 -16.94 -19.96
N GLY A 121 -16.31 -16.84 -21.24
CA GLY A 121 -16.37 -15.56 -21.96
C GLY A 121 -15.01 -14.83 -22.03
N SER A 122 -15.02 -13.54 -21.70
CA SER A 122 -13.84 -12.67 -21.70
C SER A 122 -13.10 -12.61 -20.36
N THR A 123 -13.60 -13.27 -19.31
CA THR A 123 -13.02 -13.22 -17.95
C THR A 123 -11.57 -13.73 -17.94
N LEU A 124 -10.66 -12.97 -17.33
CA LEU A 124 -9.22 -13.26 -17.29
C LEU A 124 -8.75 -13.71 -15.90
N GLY A 125 -9.35 -13.19 -14.84
CA GLY A 125 -9.23 -13.70 -13.49
C GLY A 125 -10.57 -13.61 -12.75
N ILE A 126 -10.61 -14.19 -11.55
CA ILE A 126 -11.61 -13.90 -10.51
C ILE A 126 -10.88 -13.89 -9.16
N GLY A 127 -10.80 -12.73 -8.55
CA GLY A 127 -10.33 -12.50 -7.17
C GLY A 127 -11.48 -12.21 -6.21
N GLY A 128 -11.22 -12.42 -4.91
CA GLY A 128 -12.14 -12.00 -3.85
C GLY A 128 -11.77 -12.51 -2.45
N PRO A 129 -12.29 -11.86 -1.40
CA PRO A 129 -12.06 -12.28 -0.02
C PRO A 129 -12.76 -13.61 0.27
N GLY A 130 -12.16 -14.41 1.15
CA GLY A 130 -12.71 -15.70 1.53
C GLY A 130 -13.77 -15.57 2.64
N GLY A 131 -14.82 -16.39 2.58
CA GLY A 131 -15.77 -16.51 3.68
C GLY A 131 -15.16 -17.18 4.91
N PHE A 132 -15.95 -17.30 5.97
CA PHE A 132 -15.60 -18.16 7.11
C PHE A 132 -16.84 -18.80 7.72
N SER A 133 -16.62 -19.88 8.48
CA SER A 133 -17.61 -20.45 9.38
C SER A 133 -16.99 -20.61 10.78
N ALA A 134 -17.73 -20.31 11.85
CA ALA A 134 -17.17 -20.27 13.19
C ALA A 134 -18.20 -20.51 14.29
N SER A 135 -17.70 -20.95 15.45
CA SER A 135 -18.43 -20.98 16.72
C SER A 135 -17.48 -20.60 17.86
N GLY A 136 -18.00 -20.06 18.97
CA GLY A 136 -17.19 -19.64 20.12
C GLY A 136 -17.75 -18.41 20.81
N THR A 137 -16.87 -17.68 21.51
CA THR A 137 -17.24 -16.46 22.25
C THR A 137 -17.46 -15.26 21.33
N SER A 138 -18.17 -14.23 21.81
CA SER A 138 -18.34 -12.97 21.07
C SER A 138 -17.00 -12.31 20.71
N MET A 139 -15.98 -12.44 21.57
CA MET A 139 -14.63 -11.95 21.29
C MET A 139 -13.94 -12.72 20.14
N TRP A 140 -14.19 -14.02 20.03
CA TRP A 140 -13.66 -14.82 18.92
C TRP A 140 -14.32 -14.45 17.58
N ILE A 141 -15.65 -14.34 17.57
CA ILE A 141 -16.38 -13.92 16.36
C ILE A 141 -16.01 -12.47 15.98
N SER A 142 -15.71 -11.61 16.96
CA SER A 142 -15.15 -10.28 16.73
C SER A 142 -13.77 -10.36 16.04
N ARG A 143 -12.80 -11.07 16.64
CA ARG A 143 -11.45 -11.28 16.06
C ARG A 143 -11.51 -11.78 14.60
N LEU A 144 -12.43 -12.68 14.27
CA LEU A 144 -12.63 -13.18 12.89
C LEU A 144 -13.24 -12.19 11.90
N ARG A 145 -14.04 -11.22 12.36
CA ARG A 145 -14.68 -10.21 11.49
C ARG A 145 -13.84 -8.96 11.28
N SER A 146 -13.06 -8.59 12.31
CA SER A 146 -12.45 -7.27 12.42
C SER A 146 -10.95 -7.28 12.61
N ARG A 147 -10.38 -8.37 13.13
CA ARG A 147 -8.96 -8.46 13.51
C ARG A 147 -8.46 -7.29 14.37
N GLY A 148 -9.36 -6.60 15.10
CA GLY A 148 -9.06 -5.41 15.90
C GLY A 148 -9.65 -4.10 15.34
N ASN A 149 -9.87 -4.01 14.03
CA ASN A 149 -10.32 -2.80 13.34
C ASN A 149 -11.82 -2.51 13.60
N PRO A 150 -12.21 -1.46 14.36
CA PRO A 150 -13.56 -1.38 14.93
C PRO A 150 -14.70 -1.15 13.93
N GLY A 151 -14.44 -0.55 12.76
CA GLY A 151 -15.48 -0.33 11.75
C GLY A 151 -15.82 -1.60 10.96
N ALA A 152 -14.99 -2.65 11.05
CA ALA A 152 -15.26 -3.95 10.45
C ALA A 152 -16.16 -4.84 11.33
N ASP A 153 -16.28 -4.61 12.66
CA ASP A 153 -16.88 -5.57 13.60
C ASP A 153 -18.43 -5.64 13.66
N TYR A 154 -19.10 -5.41 12.54
CA TYR A 154 -20.54 -5.58 12.41
C TYR A 154 -20.92 -6.99 11.92
N PRO A 155 -22.08 -7.54 12.34
CA PRO A 155 -22.62 -8.77 11.77
C PRO A 155 -22.97 -8.58 10.28
N ALA A 156 -23.03 -9.68 9.52
CA ALA A 156 -23.38 -9.66 8.09
C ALA A 156 -24.83 -9.18 7.78
N SER A 157 -25.64 -8.94 8.81
CA SER A 157 -26.97 -8.32 8.72
C SER A 157 -26.95 -6.79 8.86
N ALA A 158 -25.76 -6.18 8.94
CA ALA A 158 -25.53 -4.76 9.21
C ALA A 158 -24.35 -4.25 8.35
N ASN A 159 -24.40 -4.55 7.04
CA ASN A 159 -23.36 -4.16 6.08
C ASN A 159 -23.31 -2.64 5.88
N ASP A 160 -24.46 -1.97 5.99
CA ASP A 160 -24.67 -0.52 6.02
C ASP A 160 -24.01 0.19 7.23
N GLN A 161 -23.46 -0.58 8.18
CA GLN A 161 -22.71 -0.03 9.32
C GLN A 161 -21.19 -0.19 9.18
N LYS A 162 -20.71 -0.96 8.19
CA LYS A 162 -19.28 -1.23 7.99
C LYS A 162 -18.60 -0.07 7.28
N THR A 163 -17.43 0.33 7.76
CA THR A 163 -16.65 1.46 7.23
C THR A 163 -15.16 1.14 7.08
N ASP A 164 -14.83 -0.15 7.10
CA ASP A 164 -13.51 -0.72 7.43
C ASP A 164 -13.57 -2.23 7.14
N PHE A 165 -12.44 -2.81 6.73
CA PHE A 165 -12.37 -4.15 6.12
C PHE A 165 -11.07 -4.89 6.46
N ALA A 166 -11.17 -5.90 7.33
CA ALA A 166 -10.03 -6.66 7.85
C ALA A 166 -10.13 -8.17 7.53
N PRO A 167 -9.88 -8.59 6.28
CA PRO A 167 -9.99 -9.99 5.87
C PRO A 167 -8.93 -10.88 6.55
N TRP A 168 -9.24 -12.17 6.68
CA TRP A 168 -8.25 -13.21 6.99
C TRP A 168 -7.39 -13.55 5.76
N GLY A 169 -7.94 -13.35 4.56
CA GLY A 169 -7.41 -13.87 3.31
C GLY A 169 -8.47 -13.97 2.22
N GLY A 170 -8.10 -14.60 1.11
CA GLY A 170 -8.95 -14.75 -0.06
C GLY A 170 -8.34 -15.64 -1.12
N THR A 171 -8.85 -15.51 -2.35
CA THR A 171 -8.43 -16.36 -3.48
C THR A 171 -8.35 -15.59 -4.77
N ILE A 172 -7.44 -16.01 -5.67
CA ILE A 172 -7.41 -15.55 -7.06
C ILE A 172 -7.27 -16.75 -8.00
N ALA A 173 -8.17 -16.85 -8.97
CA ALA A 173 -8.11 -17.85 -10.03
C ALA A 173 -7.91 -17.19 -11.39
N PHE A 174 -6.86 -17.57 -12.12
CA PHE A 174 -6.58 -17.04 -13.46
C PHE A 174 -7.13 -17.94 -14.57
N ASN A 175 -7.50 -17.36 -15.72
CA ASN A 175 -8.05 -18.12 -16.84
C ASN A 175 -6.95 -18.92 -17.57
N ARG A 176 -6.78 -20.21 -17.24
CA ARG A 176 -5.76 -21.07 -17.87
C ARG A 176 -5.93 -21.26 -19.38
N ASP A 177 -7.10 -20.92 -19.92
CA ASP A 177 -7.37 -20.96 -21.35
C ASP A 177 -6.84 -19.69 -22.06
N ARG A 178 -5.90 -18.94 -21.46
CA ARG A 178 -5.27 -17.72 -21.99
C ARG A 178 -3.75 -17.79 -21.84
N ASP A 179 -3.04 -17.43 -22.91
CA ASP A 179 -1.59 -17.17 -22.88
C ASP A 179 -1.36 -15.76 -22.32
N PHE A 180 -0.80 -15.68 -21.11
CA PHE A 180 -0.51 -14.41 -20.43
C PHE A 180 0.95 -13.98 -20.64
N ASN A 181 1.15 -12.67 -20.77
CA ASN A 181 2.46 -12.07 -20.58
C ASN A 181 2.73 -11.85 -19.08
N PHE A 182 3.75 -12.50 -18.52
CA PHE A 182 4.12 -12.38 -17.11
C PHE A 182 5.16 -11.27 -16.83
N THR A 183 5.68 -10.62 -17.87
CA THR A 183 6.64 -9.52 -17.73
C THR A 183 5.98 -8.19 -17.34
N SER A 184 6.75 -7.26 -16.78
CA SER A 184 6.30 -5.89 -16.48
C SER A 184 6.28 -4.96 -17.71
N THR A 185 6.55 -5.48 -18.91
CA THR A 185 6.50 -4.73 -20.18
C THR A 185 5.26 -5.16 -20.97
N ALA A 186 4.45 -4.21 -21.44
CA ALA A 186 3.19 -4.51 -22.10
C ALA A 186 3.34 -5.32 -23.41
N ASP A 187 2.56 -6.39 -23.54
CA ASP A 187 2.47 -7.22 -24.75
C ASP A 187 1.20 -6.83 -25.55
N SER A 188 1.35 -6.56 -26.85
CA SER A 188 0.25 -6.14 -27.73
C SER A 188 -0.67 -7.29 -28.17
N SER A 189 -0.29 -8.54 -27.92
CA SER A 189 -0.96 -9.75 -28.37
C SER A 189 -1.56 -10.60 -27.24
N ARG A 190 -1.08 -10.41 -26.00
CA ARG A 190 -1.44 -11.22 -24.83
C ARG A 190 -1.87 -10.37 -23.64
N PRO A 191 -2.84 -10.80 -22.82
CA PRO A 191 -3.15 -10.11 -21.58
C PRO A 191 -1.93 -10.06 -20.64
N ASN A 192 -1.65 -8.91 -20.05
CA ASN A 192 -0.55 -8.75 -19.10
C ASN A 192 -1.00 -9.28 -17.72
N PHE A 193 -0.38 -10.37 -17.25
CA PHE A 193 -0.71 -11.03 -15.99
C PHE A 193 -0.70 -10.05 -14.81
N ILE A 194 0.32 -9.17 -14.73
CA ILE A 194 0.48 -8.21 -13.64
C ILE A 194 -0.72 -7.27 -13.53
N THR A 195 -1.27 -6.77 -14.66
CA THR A 195 -2.51 -5.95 -14.65
C THR A 195 -3.68 -6.73 -14.07
N ILE A 196 -3.85 -8.00 -14.44
CA ILE A 196 -4.96 -8.83 -13.94
C ILE A 196 -4.76 -9.15 -12.47
N ALA A 197 -3.57 -9.62 -12.07
CA ALA A 197 -3.25 -9.93 -10.68
C ALA A 197 -3.40 -8.71 -9.75
N LEU A 198 -3.05 -7.50 -10.21
CA LEU A 198 -3.28 -6.25 -9.46
C LEU A 198 -4.77 -6.01 -9.24
N HIS A 199 -5.59 -6.21 -10.27
CA HIS A 199 -7.04 -6.04 -10.24
C HIS A 199 -7.71 -7.08 -9.31
N GLU A 200 -7.43 -8.37 -9.52
CA GLU A 200 -8.00 -9.44 -8.69
C GLU A 200 -7.57 -9.33 -7.21
N LEU A 201 -6.36 -8.86 -6.92
CA LEU A 201 -5.91 -8.61 -5.55
C LEU A 201 -6.56 -7.35 -4.95
N GLY A 202 -6.89 -6.34 -5.76
CA GLY A 202 -7.77 -5.24 -5.34
C GLY A 202 -9.16 -5.72 -4.89
N HIS A 203 -9.73 -6.71 -5.59
CA HIS A 203 -10.95 -7.38 -5.14
C HIS A 203 -10.79 -8.16 -3.84
N VAL A 204 -9.67 -8.85 -3.62
CA VAL A 204 -9.38 -9.51 -2.32
C VAL A 204 -9.27 -8.49 -1.17
N LEU A 205 -8.76 -7.29 -1.45
CA LEU A 205 -8.62 -6.18 -0.50
C LEU A 205 -9.91 -5.35 -0.31
N GLY A 206 -11.03 -5.76 -0.91
CA GLY A 206 -12.35 -5.20 -0.62
C GLY A 206 -12.93 -4.25 -1.66
N ILE A 207 -12.14 -3.81 -2.65
CA ILE A 207 -12.66 -2.95 -3.73
C ILE A 207 -13.68 -3.76 -4.55
N GLY A 208 -14.93 -3.34 -4.59
CA GLY A 208 -15.99 -4.08 -5.28
C GLY A 208 -16.52 -5.33 -4.55
N THR A 209 -16.06 -5.62 -3.32
CA THR A 209 -16.38 -6.87 -2.61
C THR A 209 -16.62 -6.71 -1.10
N ALA A 210 -16.12 -5.63 -0.48
CA ALA A 210 -16.32 -5.36 0.93
C ALA A 210 -17.66 -4.69 1.19
N ALA A 211 -18.29 -5.03 2.31
CA ALA A 211 -19.49 -4.32 2.75
C ALA A 211 -19.25 -2.82 3.04
N SER A 212 -18.02 -2.40 3.34
CA SER A 212 -17.66 -0.97 3.44
C SER A 212 -17.51 -0.28 2.08
N TRP A 213 -17.29 -1.02 0.99
CA TRP A 213 -17.47 -0.52 -0.38
C TRP A 213 -18.96 -0.36 -0.69
N ASP A 214 -19.77 -1.40 -0.43
CA ASP A 214 -21.22 -1.38 -0.66
C ASP A 214 -21.92 -0.22 0.08
N ASN A 215 -21.49 0.06 1.32
CA ASN A 215 -22.03 1.14 2.16
C ASN A 215 -21.84 2.55 1.56
N LEU A 216 -20.88 2.71 0.64
CA LEU A 216 -20.63 3.97 -0.06
C LEU A 216 -21.41 4.09 -1.38
N ILE A 217 -22.08 3.02 -1.85
CA ILE A 217 -22.86 3.05 -3.09
C ILE A 217 -24.26 3.63 -2.82
N SER A 218 -24.61 4.69 -3.56
CA SER A 218 -25.98 5.21 -3.64
C SER A 218 -26.43 5.30 -5.09
N GLY A 219 -27.24 4.34 -5.53
CA GLY A 219 -27.64 4.22 -6.93
C GLY A 219 -26.45 3.78 -7.79
N THR A 220 -25.97 4.67 -8.66
CA THR A 220 -24.78 4.46 -9.51
C THR A 220 -23.49 5.04 -8.93
N ASP A 221 -23.55 5.71 -7.78
CA ASP A 221 -22.50 6.65 -7.36
C ASP A 221 -21.74 6.11 -6.14
N PHE A 222 -20.41 6.13 -6.19
CA PHE A 222 -19.52 5.74 -5.08
C PHE A 222 -19.13 6.97 -4.25
N ASN A 223 -19.68 7.08 -3.05
CA ASN A 223 -19.62 8.29 -2.20
C ASN A 223 -18.36 8.35 -1.31
N GLY A 224 -17.29 7.67 -1.71
CA GLY A 224 -15.97 7.77 -1.06
C GLY A 224 -15.38 9.18 -1.19
N VAL A 225 -14.91 9.74 -0.07
CA VAL A 225 -14.39 11.12 0.01
C VAL A 225 -12.98 11.22 -0.60
N ALA A 226 -12.12 10.23 -0.35
CA ALA A 226 -10.80 10.15 -0.97
C ALA A 226 -10.92 9.93 -2.48
N SER A 227 -11.85 9.08 -2.91
CA SER A 227 -12.12 8.74 -4.31
C SER A 227 -12.78 9.89 -5.08
N ALA A 228 -13.70 10.62 -4.46
CA ALA A 228 -14.24 11.86 -5.05
C ALA A 228 -13.16 12.96 -5.17
N ARG A 229 -12.24 13.06 -4.19
CA ARG A 229 -11.09 13.98 -4.24
C ARG A 229 -10.02 13.53 -5.25
N SER A 230 -9.90 12.22 -5.48
CA SER A 230 -8.99 11.63 -6.47
C SER A 230 -9.53 11.82 -7.89
N CYS A 231 -10.79 11.47 -8.15
CA CYS A 231 -11.41 11.66 -9.47
C CYS A 231 -11.74 13.13 -9.78
N GLY A 232 -11.96 13.98 -8.76
CA GLY A 232 -12.43 15.37 -8.90
C GLY A 232 -13.95 15.50 -9.06
N VAL A 233 -14.65 14.37 -9.12
CA VAL A 233 -16.12 14.19 -9.12
C VAL A 233 -16.43 12.89 -8.37
N THR A 234 -17.66 12.67 -7.93
CA THR A 234 -18.09 11.36 -7.42
C THR A 234 -17.92 10.29 -8.51
N PRO A 235 -17.13 9.22 -8.31
CA PRO A 235 -17.00 8.14 -9.29
C PRO A 235 -18.32 7.37 -9.41
N SER A 236 -18.59 6.83 -10.60
CA SER A 236 -19.67 5.85 -10.80
C SER A 236 -19.19 4.43 -10.56
N VAL A 237 -20.13 3.51 -10.29
CA VAL A 237 -19.93 2.06 -10.30
C VAL A 237 -20.69 1.40 -11.45
N THR A 238 -20.38 0.13 -11.74
CA THR A 238 -21.19 -0.72 -12.62
C THR A 238 -22.53 -1.11 -11.97
N ASP A 239 -23.54 -1.49 -12.76
CA ASP A 239 -24.89 -1.86 -12.29
C ASP A 239 -24.94 -2.95 -11.19
N ASN A 240 -23.88 -3.75 -11.07
CA ASN A 240 -23.71 -4.79 -10.05
C ASN A 240 -22.85 -4.37 -8.84
N GLY A 241 -22.48 -3.08 -8.73
CA GLY A 241 -21.66 -2.50 -7.66
C GLY A 241 -20.16 -2.89 -7.68
N GLY A 242 -19.79 -4.03 -8.27
CA GLY A 242 -18.47 -4.65 -8.09
C GLY A 242 -17.27 -3.96 -8.76
N HIS A 243 -17.46 -2.92 -9.58
CA HIS A 243 -16.37 -2.20 -10.24
C HIS A 243 -16.69 -0.71 -10.36
N PHE A 244 -15.68 0.13 -10.59
CA PHE A 244 -15.90 1.49 -11.09
C PHE A 244 -16.46 1.48 -12.52
N GLY A 245 -17.26 2.50 -12.86
CA GLY A 245 -18.01 2.60 -14.10
C GLY A 245 -17.16 2.95 -15.33
N GLU A 246 -17.45 2.26 -16.44
CA GLU A 246 -16.72 2.39 -17.72
C GLU A 246 -16.96 3.73 -18.48
N THR A 247 -17.88 4.58 -18.03
CA THR A 247 -18.45 5.66 -18.85
C THR A 247 -17.52 6.86 -19.12
N LEU A 248 -16.44 7.03 -18.34
CA LEU A 248 -15.14 7.64 -18.71
C LEU A 248 -14.31 7.89 -17.44
N LEU A 249 -13.65 6.85 -16.92
CA LEU A 249 -12.71 6.98 -15.80
C LEU A 249 -11.28 6.63 -16.26
N THR A 250 -10.53 7.68 -16.57
CA THR A 250 -9.06 7.66 -16.57
C THR A 250 -8.57 8.40 -15.34
N SER A 251 -7.47 7.96 -14.75
CA SER A 251 -6.85 8.59 -13.59
C SER A 251 -5.34 8.49 -13.71
N PRO A 252 -4.56 9.41 -13.12
CA PRO A 252 -3.11 9.27 -13.04
C PRO A 252 -2.70 7.95 -12.37
N PHE A 253 -1.79 7.22 -12.99
CA PHE A 253 -1.21 6.01 -12.40
C PHE A 253 -0.51 6.36 -11.09
N PHE A 254 -0.64 5.47 -10.12
CA PHE A 254 -0.02 5.59 -8.80
C PHE A 254 1.51 5.43 -8.87
N GLY A 255 2.01 4.77 -9.91
CA GLY A 255 3.43 4.52 -10.17
C GLY A 255 3.87 3.15 -9.66
N SER A 256 4.03 2.18 -10.57
CA SER A 256 4.54 0.83 -10.28
C SER A 256 4.85 0.07 -11.58
N PHE A 257 5.60 -1.04 -11.47
CA PHE A 257 5.90 -1.94 -12.61
C PHE A 257 6.40 -1.25 -13.89
N GLN A 258 7.31 -0.29 -13.74
CA GLN A 258 7.87 0.57 -14.81
C GLN A 258 6.90 1.61 -15.41
N THR A 259 5.63 1.64 -14.99
CA THR A 259 4.70 2.74 -15.25
C THR A 259 4.95 3.88 -14.25
N GLU A 260 5.15 5.09 -14.76
CA GLU A 260 5.47 6.29 -13.97
C GLU A 260 4.22 6.85 -13.25
N HIS A 261 4.42 7.44 -12.05
CA HIS A 261 3.35 8.14 -11.34
C HIS A 261 2.92 9.39 -12.10
N GLY A 262 1.63 9.73 -12.04
CA GLY A 262 1.11 10.95 -12.66
C GLY A 262 0.74 10.82 -14.14
N VAL A 263 1.16 9.74 -14.82
CA VAL A 263 0.77 9.44 -16.20
C VAL A 263 -0.71 9.04 -16.23
N VAL A 264 -1.55 9.81 -16.92
CA VAL A 264 -2.99 9.51 -17.04
C VAL A 264 -3.21 8.26 -17.89
N GLY A 265 -3.84 7.25 -17.29
CA GLY A 265 -4.25 6.03 -17.98
C GLY A 265 -5.63 5.54 -17.52
N PRO A 266 -6.12 4.42 -18.07
CA PRO A 266 -7.34 3.80 -17.59
C PRO A 266 -7.14 3.31 -16.15
N ILE A 267 -8.19 3.45 -15.33
CA ILE A 267 -8.21 2.90 -13.98
C ILE A 267 -8.09 1.37 -14.00
N LEU A 268 -7.61 0.81 -12.89
CA LEU A 268 -7.41 -0.63 -12.73
C LEU A 268 -8.74 -1.34 -12.44
N MET A 269 -9.54 -0.82 -11.51
CA MET A 269 -10.73 -1.48 -10.94
C MET A 269 -12.01 -1.23 -11.75
N ARG A 270 -11.88 -1.25 -13.09
CA ARG A 270 -12.97 -1.27 -14.08
C ARG A 270 -13.22 -2.71 -14.56
N ALA A 271 -14.44 -3.04 -14.98
CA ALA A 271 -14.82 -4.41 -15.37
C ALA A 271 -14.16 -4.89 -16.68
N ALA A 272 -13.77 -3.98 -17.57
CA ALA A 272 -13.20 -4.30 -18.88
C ALA A 272 -11.75 -3.81 -19.01
N THR A 273 -10.78 -4.73 -19.04
CA THR A 273 -9.37 -4.41 -19.31
C THR A 273 -9.07 -4.23 -20.81
N THR A 274 -7.89 -3.73 -21.13
CA THR A 274 -7.43 -3.45 -22.50
C THR A 274 -6.12 -4.19 -22.80
N ILE A 275 -6.20 -5.26 -23.59
CA ILE A 275 -5.02 -6.00 -24.08
C ILE A 275 -4.14 -5.04 -24.90
N GLY A 276 -2.81 -5.10 -24.73
CA GLY A 276 -1.88 -4.23 -25.44
C GLY A 276 -1.82 -2.78 -25.00
N TYR A 277 -2.49 -2.40 -23.90
CA TYR A 277 -2.33 -1.06 -23.34
C TYR A 277 -0.90 -0.84 -22.84
N SER A 278 -0.30 0.28 -23.24
CA SER A 278 1.07 0.69 -22.92
C SER A 278 1.09 2.19 -22.54
N PRO A 279 1.74 2.62 -21.43
CA PRO A 279 2.49 1.81 -20.47
C PRO A 279 1.59 0.80 -19.72
N LEU A 280 2.18 -0.10 -18.92
CA LEU A 280 1.41 -1.16 -18.28
C LEU A 280 0.28 -0.57 -17.42
N CYS A 281 -0.95 -1.07 -17.59
CA CYS A 281 -2.08 -0.68 -16.75
C CYS A 281 -1.86 -1.22 -15.34
N VAL A 282 -1.65 -0.30 -14.39
CA VAL A 282 -1.41 -0.54 -12.96
C VAL A 282 -2.44 0.25 -12.13
N ALA A 283 -2.42 0.11 -10.81
CA ALA A 283 -3.27 0.91 -9.93
C ALA A 283 -3.08 2.42 -10.17
N THR A 284 -4.18 3.17 -10.19
CA THR A 284 -4.21 4.63 -10.23
C THR A 284 -4.43 5.23 -8.86
N ASP A 285 -4.26 6.54 -8.74
CA ASP A 285 -4.66 7.27 -7.53
C ASP A 285 -6.16 7.12 -7.20
N LEU A 286 -7.04 6.68 -8.12
CA LEU A 286 -8.43 6.37 -7.81
C LEU A 286 -8.57 4.97 -7.18
N ASP A 287 -7.86 3.99 -7.73
CA ASP A 287 -7.90 2.61 -7.23
C ASP A 287 -7.30 2.52 -5.81
N VAL A 288 -6.27 3.30 -5.52
CA VAL A 288 -5.67 3.39 -4.17
C VAL A 288 -6.53 4.22 -3.22
N SER A 289 -7.17 5.30 -3.67
CA SER A 289 -8.08 6.08 -2.80
C SER A 289 -9.31 5.29 -2.36
N ALA A 290 -9.75 4.31 -3.15
CA ALA A 290 -10.82 3.40 -2.76
C ALA A 290 -10.49 2.62 -1.49
N LEU A 291 -9.22 2.19 -1.31
CA LEU A 291 -8.79 1.49 -0.09
C LEU A 291 -8.96 2.38 1.16
N VAL A 292 -8.62 3.66 1.07
CA VAL A 292 -8.79 4.66 2.14
C VAL A 292 -10.27 4.85 2.48
N ASP A 293 -11.15 4.92 1.48
CA ASP A 293 -12.59 5.10 1.70
C ASP A 293 -13.27 3.88 2.32
N ILE A 294 -12.84 2.66 1.98
CA ILE A 294 -13.36 1.41 2.56
C ILE A 294 -12.70 1.04 3.90
N GLY A 295 -11.76 1.88 4.36
CA GLY A 295 -11.25 1.97 5.73
C GLY A 295 -9.80 1.51 5.98
N TRP A 296 -9.03 1.16 4.95
CA TRP A 296 -7.61 0.84 5.10
C TRP A 296 -6.76 2.09 5.36
N GLU A 297 -5.76 1.98 6.23
CA GLU A 297 -4.75 3.01 6.47
C GLU A 297 -3.61 2.91 5.45
N VAL A 298 -3.61 3.80 4.44
CA VAL A 298 -2.65 3.75 3.31
C VAL A 298 -1.51 4.76 3.46
N ALA A 299 -0.26 4.28 3.40
CA ALA A 299 0.93 5.09 3.14
C ALA A 299 1.34 4.97 1.66
N PRO A 300 1.05 5.97 0.80
CA PRO A 300 1.66 6.04 -0.52
C PRO A 300 3.18 6.26 -0.41
N PRO A 301 3.96 5.88 -1.43
CA PRO A 301 5.42 5.92 -1.39
C PRO A 301 5.98 7.34 -1.47
N ALA A 302 5.90 8.06 -0.35
CA ALA A 302 6.38 9.43 -0.14
C ALA A 302 7.93 9.53 -0.08
N ARG A 303 8.60 8.95 -1.07
CA ARG A 303 10.06 8.90 -1.18
C ARG A 303 10.57 10.02 -2.07
N PHE A 304 11.66 10.66 -1.63
CA PHE A 304 12.38 11.62 -2.45
C PHE A 304 13.00 10.94 -3.68
N SER A 305 12.75 11.51 -4.86
CA SER A 305 13.41 11.25 -6.13
C SER A 305 14.16 12.50 -6.61
N ASN A 306 15.14 12.30 -7.50
CA ASN A 306 15.93 13.38 -8.12
C ASN A 306 16.58 14.32 -7.10
N ALA A 307 17.06 13.77 -5.98
CA ALA A 307 17.67 14.56 -4.92
C ALA A 307 18.97 15.22 -5.40
N ILE A 308 19.10 16.53 -5.14
CA ILE A 308 20.31 17.31 -5.36
C ILE A 308 20.59 18.03 -4.06
N THR A 309 21.62 17.61 -3.33
CA THR A 309 22.04 18.24 -2.07
C THR A 309 23.45 18.81 -2.20
N ASN A 310 23.60 20.10 -1.91
CA ASN A 310 24.88 20.82 -1.90
C ASN A 310 24.78 22.03 -0.92
N PRO A 311 25.90 22.65 -0.53
CA PRO A 311 25.89 23.75 0.46
C PRO A 311 25.07 24.99 0.06
N THR A 312 24.72 25.15 -1.22
CA THR A 312 23.94 26.30 -1.72
C THR A 312 22.51 25.95 -2.15
N SER A 313 22.13 24.67 -2.19
CA SER A 313 20.73 24.26 -2.39
C SER A 313 20.47 22.79 -2.05
N ALA A 314 19.25 22.52 -1.60
CA ALA A 314 18.71 21.16 -1.50
C ALA A 314 17.42 21.10 -2.34
N GLN A 315 17.37 20.23 -3.34
CA GLN A 315 16.20 20.01 -4.19
C GLN A 315 15.81 18.54 -4.19
N PHE A 316 14.50 18.25 -4.22
CA PHE A 316 13.97 16.90 -4.39
C PHE A 316 12.55 16.93 -4.98
N SER A 317 12.09 15.77 -5.45
CA SER A 317 10.75 15.53 -5.98
C SER A 317 10.09 14.31 -5.33
N TRP A 318 8.77 14.16 -5.40
CA TRP A 318 8.05 12.97 -4.91
C TRP A 318 6.70 12.79 -5.64
N PRO A 319 6.16 11.56 -5.76
CA PRO A 319 4.80 11.33 -6.24
C PRO A 319 3.77 11.80 -5.21
N SER A 320 2.71 12.50 -5.63
CA SER A 320 1.76 13.14 -4.71
C SER A 320 0.28 12.76 -4.93
N SER A 321 -0.19 11.71 -4.27
CA SER A 321 -1.62 11.34 -4.28
C SER A 321 -2.51 12.43 -3.68
N SER A 322 -3.62 12.82 -4.35
CA SER A 322 -4.47 13.95 -3.92
C SER A 322 -5.40 13.69 -2.74
N PHE A 323 -5.39 12.49 -2.18
CA PHE A 323 -6.00 12.18 -0.88
C PHE A 323 -5.06 12.42 0.31
N MET A 324 -3.82 12.88 0.06
CA MET A 324 -2.82 13.17 1.09
C MET A 324 -2.39 14.65 1.10
N SER A 325 -1.95 15.10 2.28
CA SER A 325 -1.15 16.30 2.49
C SER A 325 0.30 15.92 2.79
N TYR A 326 1.24 16.71 2.27
CA TYR A 326 2.67 16.50 2.35
C TYR A 326 3.31 17.65 3.13
N GLN A 327 3.91 17.32 4.27
CA GLN A 327 4.64 18.23 5.14
C GLN A 327 6.13 17.89 5.06
N ILE A 328 6.94 18.83 4.56
CA ILE A 328 8.40 18.73 4.58
C ILE A 328 8.89 19.17 5.95
N GLU A 329 9.78 18.40 6.57
CA GLU A 329 10.39 18.77 7.84
C GLU A 329 11.91 18.77 7.73
N HIS A 330 12.56 19.72 8.39
CA HIS A 330 14.02 19.89 8.39
C HIS A 330 14.60 19.57 9.77
N SER A 331 15.88 19.20 9.79
CA SER A 331 16.68 18.94 10.98
C SER A 331 18.16 19.26 10.73
N GLU A 332 18.88 19.65 11.78
CA GLU A 332 20.34 19.86 11.76
C GLU A 332 21.10 18.73 12.51
N ASP A 333 20.37 17.91 13.28
CA ASP A 333 20.90 16.95 14.26
C ASP A 333 20.43 15.49 14.05
N LEU A 334 19.48 15.24 13.12
CA LEU A 334 18.75 13.98 12.92
C LEU A 334 17.86 13.52 14.10
N ILE A 335 17.63 14.38 15.09
CA ILE A 335 16.85 14.08 16.29
C ILE A 335 15.62 14.99 16.34
N THR A 336 15.84 16.29 16.16
CA THR A 336 14.83 17.35 16.21
C THR A 336 14.44 17.69 14.78
N PHE A 337 13.23 17.31 14.37
CA PHE A 337 12.63 17.73 13.11
C PHE A 337 11.62 18.86 13.34
N SER A 338 11.59 19.83 12.43
CA SER A 338 10.68 20.99 12.48
C SER A 338 10.01 21.21 11.12
N PRO A 339 8.68 21.42 11.06
CA PRO A 339 7.94 21.56 9.81
C PRO A 339 8.26 22.87 9.08
N LEU A 340 8.37 22.77 7.75
CA LEU A 340 8.54 23.91 6.84
C LEU A 340 7.22 24.25 6.15
N SER A 341 6.83 25.53 6.15
CA SER A 341 5.65 25.98 5.40
C SER A 341 5.96 26.11 3.89
N PRO A 342 5.00 25.80 3.00
CA PRO A 342 3.63 25.35 3.26
C PRO A 342 3.50 23.82 3.38
N VAL A 343 2.41 23.36 3.99
CA VAL A 343 1.86 22.02 3.72
C VAL A 343 1.37 21.99 2.27
N ILE A 344 1.77 20.98 1.51
CA ILE A 344 1.41 20.80 0.10
C ILE A 344 0.27 19.79 0.03
N ALA A 345 -0.87 20.15 -0.59
CA ALA A 345 -1.91 19.18 -0.92
C ALA A 345 -1.50 18.43 -2.19
N GLY A 346 -1.55 17.10 -2.20
CA GLY A 346 -1.23 16.32 -3.39
C GLY A 346 -2.17 16.60 -4.56
N ASN A 347 -1.67 16.42 -5.79
CA ASN A 347 -2.41 16.76 -7.02
C ASN A 347 -2.42 15.64 -8.08
N LYS A 348 -1.93 14.44 -7.71
CA LYS A 348 -1.75 13.25 -8.56
C LYS A 348 -0.67 13.43 -9.63
N GLN A 349 0.36 14.23 -9.33
CA GLN A 349 1.55 14.44 -10.17
C GLN A 349 2.81 14.36 -9.30
N ILE A 350 3.98 14.36 -9.96
CA ILE A 350 5.27 14.54 -9.30
C ILE A 350 5.37 15.98 -8.78
N GLU A 351 5.41 16.13 -7.47
CA GLU A 351 5.69 17.41 -6.79
C GLU A 351 7.20 17.64 -6.67
N SER A 352 7.59 18.90 -6.44
CA SER A 352 9.00 19.25 -6.23
C SER A 352 9.17 20.42 -5.27
N TRP A 353 10.28 20.40 -4.52
CA TRP A 353 10.62 21.43 -3.54
C TRP A 353 12.11 21.74 -3.59
N THR A 354 12.47 22.96 -3.19
CA THR A 354 13.84 23.46 -3.19
C THR A 354 14.09 24.38 -1.99
N ASP A 355 15.08 24.02 -1.16
CA ASP A 355 15.81 24.94 -0.32
C ASP A 355 16.87 25.69 -1.15
N ALA A 356 16.88 27.01 -1.06
CA ALA A 356 17.84 27.88 -1.72
C ALA A 356 18.92 28.41 -0.75
N SER A 357 18.88 28.03 0.52
CA SER A 357 19.86 28.39 1.55
C SER A 357 19.87 27.36 2.70
N PRO A 358 20.19 26.08 2.42
CA PRO A 358 20.37 25.07 3.48
C PRO A 358 21.48 25.50 4.45
N ASN A 359 21.44 25.00 5.69
CA ASN A 359 22.48 25.28 6.69
C ASN A 359 23.86 24.79 6.21
N ASP A 360 24.86 25.70 6.24
CA ASP A 360 26.23 25.50 5.75
C ASP A 360 26.97 24.30 6.38
N GLU A 361 26.63 23.92 7.62
CA GLU A 361 27.23 22.75 8.28
C GLU A 361 26.46 21.46 7.98
N LYS A 362 25.13 21.45 8.18
CA LYS A 362 24.26 20.29 7.99
C LYS A 362 22.80 20.68 7.77
N ALA A 363 22.17 20.13 6.74
CA ALA A 363 20.72 20.11 6.58
C ALA A 363 20.24 18.70 6.25
N PHE A 364 19.22 18.23 6.97
CA PHE A 364 18.52 16.97 6.74
C PHE A 364 17.04 17.26 6.52
N TYR A 365 16.41 16.52 5.61
CA TYR A 365 14.99 16.68 5.29
C TYR A 365 14.27 15.33 5.37
N ARG A 366 13.00 15.36 5.77
CA ARG A 366 12.08 14.23 5.63
C ARG A 366 10.73 14.71 5.10
N LEU A 367 9.97 13.78 4.52
CA LEU A 367 8.61 14.02 4.04
C LEU A 367 7.65 13.23 4.92
N VAL A 368 6.69 13.94 5.52
CA VAL A 368 5.56 13.35 6.24
C VAL A 368 4.35 13.44 5.31
N ALA A 369 3.67 12.31 5.08
CA ALA A 369 2.45 12.24 4.28
C ALA A 369 1.27 11.87 5.18
N THR A 370 0.38 12.82 5.42
CA THR A 370 -0.81 12.65 6.29
C THR A 370 -2.07 12.59 5.43
N ALA A 371 -3.00 11.70 5.76
CA ALA A 371 -4.28 11.63 5.06
C ALA A 371 -5.07 12.94 5.23
N LEU A 372 -5.67 13.45 4.15
CA LEU A 372 -6.48 14.68 4.17
C LEU A 372 -7.85 14.43 4.81
N ASP A 373 -7.91 14.47 6.15
CA ASP A 373 -9.09 14.41 7.02
C ASP A 373 -10.38 13.95 6.31
N VAL A 374 -10.56 12.62 6.24
CA VAL A 374 -11.85 12.02 5.88
C VAL A 374 -12.85 12.44 6.96
N GLN A 375 -13.84 13.25 6.57
CA GLN A 375 -14.45 14.22 7.49
C GLN A 375 -14.93 13.65 8.83
N THR A 376 -14.58 14.37 9.90
CA THR A 376 -15.21 14.25 11.22
C THR A 376 -16.71 14.57 11.13
N THR A 377 -17.54 13.56 10.87
CA THR A 377 -18.98 13.68 11.11
C THR A 377 -19.22 13.72 12.61
N THR A 378 -19.92 14.76 13.08
CA THR A 378 -20.00 15.09 14.50
C THR A 378 -20.92 14.14 15.26
N SER A 379 -20.34 13.10 15.85
CA SER A 379 -20.92 12.38 16.99
C SER A 379 -19.86 12.22 18.09
N THR A 380 -20.24 12.48 19.34
CA THR A 380 -19.30 12.44 20.48
C THR A 380 -19.02 11.01 20.91
N SER A 381 -17.97 10.42 20.31
CA SER A 381 -17.28 9.25 20.82
C SER A 381 -15.77 9.52 20.84
N ASN A 382 -15.08 9.05 21.88
CA ASN A 382 -13.65 9.26 22.05
C ASN A 382 -12.83 8.36 21.11
N ARG A 383 -12.83 8.64 19.80
CA ARG A 383 -11.78 8.14 18.91
C ARG A 383 -10.48 8.88 19.24
N GLN A 384 -9.58 8.22 19.97
CA GLN A 384 -8.16 8.49 19.77
C GLN A 384 -7.79 7.89 18.42
N SER A 385 -7.78 8.70 17.36
CA SER A 385 -7.02 8.33 16.16
C SER A 385 -5.54 8.30 16.54
N GLN A 386 -4.94 7.11 16.59
CA GLN A 386 -3.50 7.03 16.47
C GLN A 386 -3.15 7.32 15.01
N VAL A 387 -2.93 8.60 14.69
CA VAL A 387 -2.19 8.97 13.49
C VAL A 387 -0.76 8.44 13.69
N LYS A 388 -0.51 7.23 13.20
CA LYS A 388 0.81 6.62 13.19
C LYS A 388 1.60 7.22 12.02
N ASP A 389 2.28 8.33 12.27
CA ASP A 389 3.20 8.93 11.30
C ASP A 389 4.36 7.96 11.01
N SER A 390 4.28 7.21 9.92
CA SER A 390 5.34 6.28 9.52
C SER A 390 6.49 7.01 8.80
N LEU A 391 7.72 6.71 9.19
CA LEU A 391 8.91 7.44 8.77
C LEU A 391 9.77 6.62 7.83
N GLN A 392 9.89 7.04 6.56
CA GLN A 392 10.82 6.44 5.60
C GLN A 392 12.04 7.34 5.39
N THR A 393 13.19 6.95 5.94
CA THR A 393 14.46 7.67 5.78
C THR A 393 15.17 7.27 4.48
N ALA A 394 15.38 8.24 3.58
CA ALA A 394 16.32 8.11 2.47
C ALA A 394 17.65 8.80 2.84
N SER A 395 18.79 8.19 2.51
CA SER A 395 20.12 8.74 2.82
C SER A 395 21.06 8.63 1.61
N GLU A 396 21.47 9.77 1.06
CA GLU A 396 22.55 9.83 0.07
C GLU A 396 23.90 10.10 0.74
N SER A 397 24.99 9.66 0.11
CA SER A 397 26.35 9.94 0.59
C SER A 397 26.79 11.35 0.17
N PRO A 398 27.31 12.19 1.09
CA PRO A 398 27.82 13.52 0.72
C PRO A 398 28.90 13.43 -0.36
N ARG A 399 28.70 14.15 -1.47
CA ARG A 399 29.73 14.27 -2.52
C ARG A 399 30.82 15.22 -2.04
N THR A 400 32.01 14.69 -1.74
CA THR A 400 33.19 15.52 -1.46
C THR A 400 33.52 16.37 -2.68
N VAL A 401 33.49 17.69 -2.49
CA VAL A 401 34.00 18.65 -3.48
C VAL A 401 35.51 18.49 -3.56
N THR A 402 36.01 18.07 -4.72
CA THR A 402 37.44 18.18 -5.06
C THR A 402 37.69 19.59 -5.57
N ASN A 403 38.40 20.40 -4.78
CA ASN A 403 38.91 21.72 -5.15
C ASN A 403 39.97 21.65 -6.27
#